data_AF-A0A0N8W7D5-F1
#
_entry.id   AF-A0A0N8W7D5-F1
#
_cell.length_a   1.000
_cell.length_b   1.000
_cell.length_c   1.000
_cell.angle_alpha   90.00
_cell.angle_beta   90.00
_cell.angle_gamma   90.00
#
_symmetry.space_group_name_H-M   'P 1'
#
loop_
_entity.id
_entity.type
_entity.pdbx_description
1 polymer ?
#
loop_
_entity_poly.entity_id
_entity_poly.type
_entity_poly.pdbx_seq_one_letter_code
_entity_poly.pdbx_strand_id
1 'polypeptide(L)'
;MAKLNVFDRMQKLDRRWIYLVVALAIILPLIIPFNSKTYVTEPTENVYKKIDSYAGRTDRAILMCFSHDASTMAELFPMEVAILRHCFERKVRVLTICFMPAAKPLMDYAINTAKEDYDVQSGVDYLSFGYKPYSLFLITLLGMGDDIAEAVETDDQGRKIENLEIMKEITNYNEMNLVIDFAASAAVYSWIVYARARFGVNVAAGITAVMAADNYPYLQSGQLIGMLSGLKGAAEYEKLVDIFAMNKDEYGNPDPREFSKEIIKESWIKLSDIENRKYKTARIGMNAQTVAHVMIIVFIIIGNIGYFVSKNKENHIG
;
A
#
# COMPACT_ATOMS: atom_id res chain seq x y z
N MET A 1 23.52 57.01 -4.51
CA MET A 1 22.70 55.97 -3.86
C MET A 1 22.99 54.64 -4.54
N ALA A 2 23.75 53.75 -3.90
CA ALA A 2 24.02 52.43 -4.45
C ALA A 2 22.70 51.63 -4.52
N LYS A 3 22.33 51.15 -5.71
CA LYS A 3 21.20 50.23 -5.87
C LYS A 3 21.51 48.97 -5.04
N LEU A 4 20.80 48.79 -3.94
CA LEU A 4 20.88 47.57 -3.12
C LEU A 4 20.67 46.36 -4.04
N ASN A 5 21.71 45.52 -4.10
CA ASN A 5 21.70 44.29 -4.87
C ASN A 5 20.60 43.35 -4.35
N VAL A 6 19.99 42.58 -5.24
CA VAL A 6 19.00 41.54 -4.89
C VAL A 6 19.56 40.55 -3.83
N PHE A 7 20.89 40.34 -3.86
CA PHE A 7 21.63 39.52 -2.90
C PHE A 7 21.71 40.13 -1.49
N ASP A 8 22.02 41.43 -1.38
CA ASP A 8 22.01 42.15 -0.09
C ASP A 8 20.61 42.19 0.53
N ARG A 9 19.57 42.18 -0.31
CA ARG A 9 18.17 42.08 0.13
C ARG A 9 17.80 40.66 0.60
N MET A 10 18.38 39.62 0.00
CA MET A 10 18.22 38.22 0.41
C MET A 10 18.98 37.87 1.70
N GLN A 11 20.16 38.43 1.92
CA GLN A 11 20.90 38.22 3.18
C GLN A 11 20.34 39.05 4.34
N LYS A 12 19.68 40.19 4.06
CA LYS A 12 18.93 40.98 5.05
C LYS A 12 17.50 40.50 5.27
N LEU A 13 17.07 39.44 4.58
CA LEU A 13 15.72 38.91 4.69
C LEU A 13 15.59 38.26 6.08
N ASP A 14 14.71 38.84 6.91
CA ASP A 14 14.46 38.36 8.26
C ASP A 14 14.04 36.89 8.21
N ARG A 15 14.68 36.05 9.04
CA ARG A 15 14.41 34.61 9.19
C ARG A 15 12.91 34.27 9.31
N ARG A 16 12.09 35.22 9.81
CA ARG A 16 10.62 35.11 9.85
C ARG A 16 10.00 34.83 8.48
N TRP A 17 10.50 35.43 7.40
CA TRP A 17 10.00 35.18 6.05
C TRP A 17 10.43 33.81 5.52
N ILE A 18 11.61 33.33 5.90
CA ILE A 18 12.04 31.96 5.61
C ILE A 18 11.08 30.98 6.31
N TYR A 19 10.80 31.18 7.59
CA TYR A 19 9.83 30.35 8.32
C TYR A 19 8.43 30.45 7.76
N LEU A 20 7.99 31.61 7.28
CA LEU A 20 6.68 31.79 6.67
C LEU A 20 6.59 31.06 5.32
N VAL A 21 7.66 31.10 4.52
CA VAL A 21 7.75 30.36 3.25
C VAL A 21 7.80 28.86 3.50
N VAL A 22 8.53 28.39 4.52
CA VAL A 22 8.53 26.96 4.94
C VAL A 22 7.17 26.54 5.51
N ALA A 23 6.53 27.40 6.31
CA ALA A 23 5.20 27.13 6.85
C ALA A 23 4.15 27.08 5.74
N LEU A 24 4.16 28.04 4.81
CA LEU A 24 3.35 27.96 3.59
C LEU A 24 3.71 26.71 2.80
N ALA A 25 4.98 26.30 2.77
CA ALA A 25 5.36 25.09 2.05
C ALA A 25 4.77 23.79 2.60
N ILE A 26 4.47 23.78 3.90
CA ILE A 26 3.83 22.66 4.57
C ILE A 26 2.30 22.80 4.51
N ILE A 27 1.79 24.03 4.66
CA ILE A 27 0.35 24.32 4.77
C ILE A 27 -0.35 24.31 3.41
N LEU A 28 0.25 24.86 2.35
CA LEU A 28 -0.35 24.90 1.01
C LEU A 28 -0.69 23.49 0.48
N PRO A 29 0.19 22.47 0.58
CA PRO A 29 -0.15 21.07 0.28
C PRO A 29 -1.41 20.54 0.97
N LEU A 30 -1.61 20.94 2.23
CA LEU A 30 -2.68 20.44 3.07
C LEU A 30 -4.02 21.10 2.75
N ILE A 31 -3.99 22.36 2.31
CA ILE A 31 -5.19 23.15 1.96
C ILE A 31 -5.60 22.94 0.50
N ILE A 32 -4.64 22.79 -0.42
CA ILE A 32 -4.92 22.61 -1.85
C ILE A 32 -4.71 21.13 -2.19
N PRO A 33 -5.77 20.30 -2.23
CA PRO A 33 -5.64 18.92 -2.66
C PRO A 33 -5.21 18.90 -4.13
N PHE A 34 -3.91 18.67 -4.35
CA PHE A 34 -3.37 18.52 -5.69
C PHE A 34 -3.87 17.19 -6.27
N ASN A 35 -4.98 17.26 -6.98
CA ASN A 35 -5.68 16.10 -7.53
C ASN A 35 -4.97 15.63 -8.82
N SER A 36 -3.73 15.15 -8.66
CA SER A 36 -2.95 14.59 -9.76
C SER A 36 -3.76 13.47 -10.42
N LYS A 37 -3.79 13.44 -11.75
CA LYS A 37 -4.38 12.33 -12.50
C LYS A 37 -3.52 11.09 -12.25
N THR A 38 -3.82 10.34 -11.21
CA THR A 38 -3.12 9.09 -10.95
C THR A 38 -3.68 7.98 -11.82
N TYR A 39 -2.88 7.59 -12.81
CA TYR A 39 -3.06 6.34 -13.54
C TYR A 39 -2.68 5.21 -12.59
N VAL A 40 -3.49 4.16 -12.56
CA VAL A 40 -3.13 2.92 -11.86
C VAL A 40 -2.06 2.23 -12.70
N THR A 41 -0.97 1.83 -12.05
CA THR A 41 0.08 1.07 -12.72
C THR A 41 -0.34 -0.40 -12.89
N GLU A 42 0.07 -1.01 -14.00
CA GLU A 42 -0.22 -2.42 -14.30
C GLU A 42 0.12 -3.39 -13.14
N PRO A 43 1.27 -3.25 -12.43
CA PRO A 43 1.59 -4.15 -11.32
C PRO A 43 0.61 -4.06 -10.15
N THR A 44 0.10 -2.86 -9.84
CA THR A 44 -0.91 -2.69 -8.79
C THR A 44 -2.28 -3.21 -9.24
N GLU A 45 -2.64 -2.95 -10.50
CA GLU A 45 -3.87 -3.46 -11.11
C GLU A 45 -3.92 -5.00 -11.14
N ASN A 46 -2.80 -5.65 -11.40
CA ASN A 46 -2.71 -7.11 -11.41
C ASN A 46 -2.96 -7.73 -10.04
N VAL A 47 -2.45 -7.11 -8.95
CA VAL A 47 -2.75 -7.56 -7.59
C VAL A 47 -4.24 -7.41 -7.29
N TYR A 48 -4.81 -6.25 -7.63
CA TYR A 48 -6.24 -6.00 -7.44
C TYR A 48 -7.09 -7.04 -8.16
N LYS A 49 -6.84 -7.27 -9.45
CA LYS A 49 -7.55 -8.26 -10.27
C LYS A 49 -7.49 -9.66 -9.70
N LYS A 50 -6.32 -10.07 -9.19
CA LYS A 50 -6.13 -11.41 -8.63
C LYS A 50 -6.91 -11.60 -7.33
N ILE A 51 -6.99 -10.58 -6.49
CA ILE A 51 -7.82 -10.62 -5.29
C ILE A 51 -9.31 -10.61 -5.68
N ASP A 52 -9.69 -9.73 -6.61
CA ASP A 52 -11.09 -9.59 -7.02
C ASP A 52 -11.62 -10.86 -7.73
N SER A 53 -10.77 -11.61 -8.43
CA SER A 53 -11.17 -12.89 -9.02
C SER A 53 -11.50 -13.97 -7.99
N TYR A 54 -11.27 -13.71 -6.70
CA TYR A 54 -11.68 -14.58 -5.59
C TYR A 54 -13.00 -14.16 -4.96
N ALA A 55 -13.61 -13.05 -5.39
CA ALA A 55 -14.84 -12.53 -4.82
C ALA A 55 -15.97 -13.58 -4.82
N GLY A 56 -16.62 -13.74 -3.68
CA GLY A 56 -17.72 -14.71 -3.49
C GLY A 56 -17.32 -16.19 -3.52
N ARG A 57 -16.03 -16.51 -3.70
CA ARG A 57 -15.53 -17.89 -3.65
C ARG A 57 -15.17 -18.28 -2.22
N THR A 58 -15.55 -19.49 -1.85
CA THR A 58 -15.21 -20.08 -0.56
C THR A 58 -13.92 -20.91 -0.66
N ASP A 59 -13.65 -21.52 -1.81
CA ASP A 59 -12.45 -22.33 -2.07
C ASP A 59 -11.16 -21.52 -2.34
N ARG A 60 -11.16 -20.22 -2.04
CA ARG A 60 -10.03 -19.32 -2.27
C ARG A 60 -9.81 -18.40 -1.09
N ALA A 61 -8.54 -18.16 -0.80
CA ALA A 61 -8.13 -17.20 0.21
C ALA A 61 -6.80 -16.52 -0.15
N ILE A 62 -6.51 -15.41 0.52
CA ILE A 62 -5.22 -14.73 0.44
C ILE A 62 -4.50 -14.76 1.79
N LEU A 63 -3.17 -14.76 1.77
CA LEU A 63 -2.32 -14.55 2.94
C LEU A 63 -1.68 -13.17 2.86
N MET A 64 -1.86 -12.36 3.89
CA MET A 64 -1.14 -11.11 4.10
C MET A 64 -0.08 -11.31 5.18
N CYS A 65 1.19 -11.17 4.80
CA CYS A 65 2.32 -11.23 5.72
C CYS A 65 2.78 -9.81 6.08
N PHE A 66 2.71 -9.46 7.37
CA PHE A 66 3.14 -8.17 7.88
C PHE A 66 4.60 -8.26 8.33
N SER A 67 5.50 -7.67 7.55
CA SER A 67 6.96 -7.78 7.70
C SER A 67 7.62 -6.41 7.86
N HIS A 68 6.98 -5.52 8.62
CA HIS A 68 7.45 -4.15 8.82
C HIS A 68 7.20 -3.63 10.24
N ASP A 69 7.75 -2.44 10.52
CA ASP A 69 7.60 -1.75 11.80
C ASP A 69 7.07 -0.32 11.62
N ALA A 70 7.02 0.44 12.71
CA ALA A 70 6.50 1.80 12.73
C ALA A 70 7.25 2.77 11.81
N SER A 71 8.53 2.51 11.49
CA SER A 71 9.36 3.41 10.67
C SER A 71 8.91 3.46 9.21
N THR A 72 8.27 2.39 8.74
CA THR A 72 7.85 2.21 7.33
C THR A 72 6.33 2.13 7.20
N MET A 73 5.62 2.26 8.33
CA MET A 73 4.16 2.26 8.44
C MET A 73 3.51 3.31 7.52
N ALA A 74 4.11 4.48 7.35
CA ALA A 74 3.54 5.55 6.53
C ALA A 74 3.31 5.14 5.06
N GLU A 75 4.08 4.19 4.54
CA GLU A 75 3.92 3.67 3.17
C GLU A 75 3.13 2.36 3.13
N LEU A 76 3.40 1.44 4.06
CA LEU A 76 2.88 0.06 4.02
C LEU A 76 1.48 -0.08 4.63
N PHE A 77 1.23 0.57 5.77
CA PHE A 77 -0.05 0.46 6.47
C PHE A 77 -1.26 0.85 5.61
N PRO A 78 -1.22 1.95 4.81
CA PRO A 78 -2.34 2.27 3.94
C PRO A 78 -2.59 1.21 2.85
N MET A 79 -1.56 0.46 2.41
CA MET A 79 -1.75 -0.66 1.48
C MET A 79 -2.50 -1.81 2.15
N GLU A 80 -2.08 -2.17 3.35
CA GLU A 80 -2.65 -3.27 4.13
C GLU A 80 -4.13 -3.02 4.40
N VAL A 81 -4.45 -1.82 4.89
CA VAL A 81 -5.83 -1.41 5.14
C VAL A 81 -6.67 -1.41 3.86
N ALA A 82 -6.12 -0.93 2.74
CA ALA A 82 -6.84 -0.92 1.46
C ALA A 82 -7.13 -2.34 0.94
N ILE A 83 -6.18 -3.26 1.07
CA ILE A 83 -6.35 -4.67 0.68
C ILE A 83 -7.35 -5.38 1.60
N LEU A 84 -7.25 -5.19 2.91
CA LEU A 84 -8.22 -5.75 3.87
C LEU A 84 -9.65 -5.28 3.57
N ARG A 85 -9.83 -3.98 3.31
CA ARG A 85 -11.13 -3.42 2.92
C ARG A 85 -11.64 -4.00 1.62
N HIS A 86 -10.77 -4.19 0.62
CA HIS A 86 -11.14 -4.87 -0.62
C HIS A 86 -11.65 -6.28 -0.36
N CYS A 87 -10.92 -7.05 0.48
CA CYS A 87 -11.33 -8.40 0.85
C CYS A 87 -12.68 -8.41 1.57
N PHE A 88 -12.91 -7.50 2.52
CA PHE A 88 -14.18 -7.44 3.26
C PHE A 88 -15.36 -7.03 2.38
N GLU A 89 -15.21 -6.02 1.52
CA GLU A 89 -16.26 -5.59 0.58
C GLU A 89 -16.64 -6.70 -0.40
N ARG A 90 -15.65 -7.46 -0.88
CA ARG A 90 -15.85 -8.50 -1.90
C ARG A 90 -16.01 -9.91 -1.32
N LYS A 91 -16.09 -10.02 0.02
CA LYS A 91 -16.21 -11.28 0.76
C LYS A 91 -15.13 -12.30 0.38
N VAL A 92 -13.91 -11.82 0.20
CA VAL A 92 -12.72 -12.66 -0.03
C VAL A 92 -12.13 -13.03 1.32
N ARG A 93 -11.92 -14.32 1.56
CA ARG A 93 -11.27 -14.82 2.78
C ARG A 93 -9.83 -14.33 2.85
N VAL A 94 -9.48 -13.71 3.98
CA VAL A 94 -8.13 -13.17 4.22
C VAL A 94 -7.53 -13.73 5.50
N LEU A 95 -6.33 -14.28 5.37
CA LEU A 95 -5.50 -14.75 6.46
C LEU A 95 -4.35 -13.77 6.68
N THR A 96 -3.98 -13.51 7.93
CA THR A 96 -2.89 -12.59 8.26
C THR A 96 -1.86 -13.26 9.16
N ILE A 97 -0.58 -12.95 8.96
CA ILE A 97 0.51 -13.47 9.79
C ILE A 97 1.62 -12.43 9.93
N CYS A 98 2.37 -12.47 11.03
CA CYS A 98 3.61 -11.72 11.13
C CYS A 98 4.70 -12.54 11.85
N PHE A 99 5.96 -12.28 11.47
CA PHE A 99 7.13 -12.94 12.06
C PHE A 99 8.05 -11.98 12.83
N MET A 100 7.62 -10.73 12.97
CA MET A 100 8.29 -9.70 13.75
C MET A 100 7.40 -9.31 14.93
N PRO A 101 7.92 -9.29 16.17
CA PRO A 101 7.13 -8.84 17.33
C PRO A 101 6.57 -7.43 17.15
N ALA A 102 7.33 -6.55 16.50
CA ALA A 102 6.94 -5.17 16.22
C ALA A 102 5.79 -5.04 15.20
N ALA A 103 5.60 -6.03 14.33
CA ALA A 103 4.56 -6.01 13.30
C ALA A 103 3.18 -6.40 13.86
N LYS A 104 3.13 -7.18 14.94
CA LYS A 104 1.86 -7.62 15.56
C LYS A 104 0.88 -6.49 15.91
N PRO A 105 1.28 -5.46 16.68
CA PRO A 105 0.35 -4.37 16.98
C PRO A 105 -0.08 -3.59 15.73
N LEU A 106 0.76 -3.53 14.68
CA LEU A 106 0.42 -2.87 13.41
C LEU A 106 -0.60 -3.68 12.62
N MET A 107 -0.44 -5.01 12.58
CA MET A 107 -1.40 -5.93 11.98
C MET A 107 -2.77 -5.84 12.64
N ASP A 108 -2.83 -5.86 13.98
CA ASP A 108 -4.09 -5.70 14.72
C ASP A 108 -4.73 -4.34 14.43
N TYR A 109 -3.90 -3.29 14.39
CA TYR A 109 -4.37 -1.95 14.08
C TYR A 109 -4.93 -1.87 12.64
N ALA A 110 -4.30 -2.50 11.67
CA ALA A 110 -4.76 -2.53 10.28
C ALA A 110 -6.09 -3.29 10.14
N ILE A 111 -6.20 -4.46 10.78
CA ILE A 111 -7.44 -5.25 10.81
C ILE A 111 -8.56 -4.43 11.46
N ASN A 112 -8.34 -3.86 12.65
CA ASN A 112 -9.37 -3.09 13.35
C ASN A 112 -9.80 -1.85 12.55
N THR A 113 -8.85 -1.13 11.95
CA THR A 113 -9.13 0.02 11.07
C THR A 113 -9.95 -0.39 9.85
N ALA A 114 -9.62 -1.52 9.23
CA ALA A 114 -10.37 -2.01 8.07
C ALA A 114 -11.78 -2.46 8.45
N LYS A 115 -11.98 -2.99 9.66
CA LYS A 115 -13.27 -3.48 10.16
C LYS A 115 -14.28 -2.39 10.53
N GLU A 116 -13.86 -1.16 10.82
CA GLU A 116 -14.77 -0.09 11.26
C GLU A 116 -15.98 0.12 10.32
N ASP A 117 -15.80 -0.18 9.03
CA ASP A 117 -16.81 0.01 7.98
C ASP A 117 -17.58 -1.28 7.60
N TYR A 118 -17.31 -2.42 8.26
CA TYR A 118 -17.82 -3.73 7.86
C TYR A 118 -18.23 -4.61 9.05
N ASP A 119 -19.34 -5.32 8.88
CA ASP A 119 -19.73 -6.39 9.81
C ASP A 119 -19.05 -7.71 9.38
N VAL A 120 -17.84 -7.94 9.88
CA VAL A 120 -17.03 -9.14 9.58
C VAL A 120 -16.58 -9.84 10.86
N GLN A 121 -16.58 -11.17 10.82
CA GLN A 121 -16.34 -12.04 11.96
C GLN A 121 -15.02 -12.81 11.85
N SER A 122 -14.26 -12.82 12.95
CA SER A 122 -13.00 -13.55 13.06
C SER A 122 -13.23 -15.06 13.09
N GLY A 123 -12.52 -15.81 12.25
CA GLY A 123 -12.68 -17.25 12.07
C GLY A 123 -13.76 -17.63 11.04
N VAL A 124 -14.44 -16.64 10.44
CA VAL A 124 -15.43 -16.83 9.37
C VAL A 124 -15.00 -16.07 8.12
N ASP A 125 -14.86 -14.74 8.22
CA ASP A 125 -14.51 -13.86 7.09
C ASP A 125 -13.00 -13.60 7.00
N TYR A 126 -12.34 -13.51 8.15
CA TYR A 126 -10.90 -13.32 8.25
C TYR A 126 -10.29 -14.15 9.38
N LEU A 127 -8.99 -14.43 9.28
CA LEU A 127 -8.23 -15.15 10.31
C LEU A 127 -6.87 -14.49 10.55
N SER A 128 -6.57 -14.18 11.80
CA SER A 128 -5.22 -13.76 12.18
C SER A 128 -4.48 -14.89 12.88
N PHE A 129 -3.37 -15.33 12.30
CA PHE A 129 -2.44 -16.27 12.96
C PHE A 129 -1.61 -15.60 14.07
N GLY A 130 -1.65 -14.27 14.13
CA GLY A 130 -0.87 -13.51 15.10
C GLY A 130 0.63 -13.53 14.79
N TYR A 131 1.41 -13.28 15.84
CA TYR A 131 2.88 -13.33 15.77
C TYR A 131 3.38 -14.77 15.91
N LYS A 132 4.25 -15.18 15.00
CA LYS A 132 5.03 -16.42 15.11
C LYS A 132 6.52 -16.10 15.18
N PRO A 133 7.32 -16.79 16.02
CA PRO A 133 8.76 -16.59 16.07
C PRO A 133 9.42 -16.72 14.70
N TYR A 134 10.32 -15.79 14.36
CA TYR A 134 11.02 -15.80 13.07
C TYR A 134 11.82 -17.10 12.83
N SER A 135 12.28 -17.78 13.88
CA SER A 135 12.93 -19.10 13.76
C SER A 135 12.03 -20.18 13.15
N LEU A 136 10.71 -20.01 13.21
CA LEU A 136 9.73 -20.90 12.59
C LEU A 136 9.35 -20.48 11.18
N PHE A 137 9.81 -19.31 10.69
CA PHE A 137 9.38 -18.74 9.42
C PHE A 137 9.45 -19.72 8.25
N LEU A 138 10.62 -20.34 8.02
CA LEU A 138 10.80 -21.27 6.91
C LEU A 138 9.97 -22.56 7.08
N ILE A 139 9.84 -23.04 8.32
CA ILE A 139 9.05 -24.24 8.64
C ILE A 139 7.56 -23.96 8.39
N THR A 140 7.04 -22.84 8.88
CA THR A 140 5.66 -22.41 8.65
C THR A 140 5.40 -22.19 7.15
N LEU A 141 6.30 -21.50 6.46
CA LEU A 141 6.18 -21.25 5.02
C LEU A 141 6.12 -22.55 4.22
N LEU A 142 6.99 -23.53 4.51
CA LEU A 142 6.98 -24.80 3.79
C LEU A 142 5.81 -25.68 4.21
N GLY A 143 5.49 -25.73 5.51
CA GLY A 143 4.40 -26.52 6.06
C GLY A 143 3.04 -26.10 5.51
N MET A 144 2.77 -24.80 5.37
CA MET A 144 1.51 -24.29 4.79
C MET A 144 1.30 -24.73 3.33
N GLY A 145 2.34 -25.21 2.65
CA GLY A 145 2.20 -25.79 1.30
C GLY A 145 1.67 -27.22 1.31
N ASP A 146 1.85 -27.95 2.42
CA ASP A 146 1.31 -29.29 2.61
C ASP A 146 -0.04 -29.21 3.35
N ASP A 147 -0.07 -28.60 4.55
CA ASP A 147 -1.26 -28.34 5.37
C ASP A 147 -1.07 -27.12 6.29
N ILE A 148 -1.98 -26.14 6.20
CA ILE A 148 -1.94 -24.90 6.99
C ILE A 148 -2.22 -25.15 8.48
N ALA A 149 -3.15 -26.04 8.82
CA ALA A 149 -3.53 -26.36 10.20
C ALA A 149 -2.41 -27.09 10.95
N GLU A 150 -1.61 -27.90 10.26
CA GLU A 150 -0.40 -28.49 10.83
C GLU A 150 0.73 -27.44 11.00
N ALA A 151 0.88 -26.54 10.04
CA ALA A 151 1.92 -25.50 10.08
C ALA A 151 1.66 -24.41 11.13
N VAL A 152 0.38 -24.13 11.40
CA VAL A 152 -0.08 -23.12 12.37
C VAL A 152 -1.27 -23.68 13.15
N GLU A 153 -1.02 -24.29 14.32
CA GLU A 153 -2.10 -24.96 15.07
C GLU A 153 -3.20 -24.00 15.58
N THR A 154 -2.80 -22.83 16.07
CA THR A 154 -3.71 -21.88 16.72
C THR A 154 -3.63 -20.47 16.13
N ASP A 155 -4.79 -19.83 16.12
CA ASP A 155 -4.94 -18.42 15.78
C ASP A 155 -4.48 -17.50 16.92
N ASP A 156 -4.54 -16.20 16.68
CA ASP A 156 -4.17 -15.17 17.66
C ASP A 156 -5.04 -15.17 18.93
N GLN A 157 -6.22 -15.79 18.89
CA GLN A 157 -7.15 -15.91 20.01
C GLN A 157 -7.03 -17.25 20.76
N GLY A 158 -6.07 -18.10 20.36
CA GLY A 158 -5.86 -19.44 20.93
C GLY A 158 -6.87 -20.48 20.46
N ARG A 159 -7.68 -20.18 19.45
CA ARG A 159 -8.61 -21.14 18.83
C ARG A 159 -7.81 -22.04 17.88
N LYS A 160 -8.10 -23.34 17.91
CA LYS A 160 -7.54 -24.29 16.95
C LYS A 160 -8.07 -24.00 15.55
N ILE A 161 -7.17 -23.77 14.58
CA ILE A 161 -7.60 -23.27 13.27
C ILE A 161 -8.35 -24.32 12.45
N GLU A 162 -8.04 -25.61 12.67
CA GLU A 162 -8.75 -26.76 12.06
C GLU A 162 -10.27 -26.72 12.29
N ASN A 163 -10.73 -26.08 13.38
CA ASN A 163 -12.14 -26.03 13.77
C ASN A 163 -12.85 -24.75 13.29
N LEU A 164 -12.14 -23.82 12.66
CA LEU A 164 -12.71 -22.53 12.24
C LEU A 164 -13.41 -22.65 10.89
N GLU A 165 -14.53 -21.94 10.73
CA GLU A 165 -15.34 -21.97 9.51
C GLU A 165 -14.54 -21.61 8.26
N ILE A 166 -13.68 -20.59 8.38
CA ILE A 166 -12.83 -20.09 7.29
C ILE A 166 -11.84 -21.15 6.76
N MET A 167 -11.49 -22.16 7.56
CA MET A 167 -10.49 -23.19 7.22
C MET A 167 -11.11 -24.44 6.57
N LYS A 168 -12.43 -24.63 6.61
CA LYS A 168 -13.08 -25.87 6.12
C LYS A 168 -12.79 -26.21 4.66
N GLU A 169 -12.57 -25.18 3.84
CA GLU A 169 -12.29 -25.32 2.40
C GLU A 169 -10.91 -24.77 2.02
N ILE A 170 -10.05 -24.49 3.00
CA ILE A 170 -8.71 -23.94 2.77
C ILE A 170 -7.70 -24.86 3.46
N THR A 171 -7.04 -25.73 2.70
CA THR A 171 -6.08 -26.70 3.27
C THR A 171 -4.64 -26.22 3.11
N ASN A 172 -4.27 -25.76 1.92
CA ASN A 172 -2.89 -25.31 1.63
C ASN A 172 -2.84 -24.21 0.57
N TYR A 173 -1.67 -24.01 -0.04
CA TYR A 173 -1.47 -22.99 -1.09
C TYR A 173 -2.28 -23.19 -2.38
N ASN A 174 -2.91 -24.34 -2.58
CA ASN A 174 -3.83 -24.53 -3.71
C ASN A 174 -5.08 -23.64 -3.56
N GLU A 175 -5.61 -23.53 -2.35
CA GLU A 175 -6.76 -22.69 -2.03
C GLU A 175 -6.33 -21.30 -1.54
N MET A 176 -5.32 -21.23 -0.66
CA MET A 176 -4.65 -19.99 -0.26
C MET A 176 -3.66 -19.54 -1.35
N ASN A 177 -4.17 -19.25 -2.54
CA ASN A 177 -3.40 -19.19 -3.78
C ASN A 177 -2.72 -17.83 -4.05
N LEU A 178 -2.72 -16.93 -3.07
CA LEU A 178 -2.02 -15.65 -3.16
C LEU A 178 -1.39 -15.29 -1.81
N VAL A 179 -0.09 -15.04 -1.82
CA VAL A 179 0.63 -14.43 -0.69
C VAL A 179 1.02 -13.00 -1.07
N ILE A 180 0.77 -12.07 -0.16
CA ILE A 180 1.20 -10.67 -0.27
C ILE A 180 2.04 -10.35 0.97
N ASP A 181 3.31 -10.05 0.76
CA ASP A 181 4.23 -9.69 1.84
C ASP A 181 4.47 -8.18 1.85
N PHE A 182 4.23 -7.56 3.01
CA PHE A 182 4.36 -6.13 3.24
C PHE A 182 5.68 -5.86 3.96
N ALA A 183 6.69 -5.46 3.20
CA ALA A 183 8.06 -5.40 3.68
C ALA A 183 8.80 -4.15 3.20
N ALA A 184 9.63 -3.60 4.08
CA ALA A 184 10.65 -2.63 3.72
C ALA A 184 12.02 -3.30 3.50
N SER A 185 12.01 -4.59 3.13
CA SER A 185 13.19 -5.43 3.01
C SER A 185 12.99 -6.54 1.97
N ALA A 186 13.98 -7.41 1.81
CA ALA A 186 13.93 -8.57 0.92
C ALA A 186 13.06 -9.74 1.45
N ALA A 187 12.23 -9.56 2.50
CA ALA A 187 11.39 -10.62 3.06
C ALA A 187 10.54 -11.36 2.00
N VAL A 188 10.04 -10.60 1.02
CA VAL A 188 9.27 -11.09 -0.15
C VAL A 188 10.00 -12.23 -0.88
N TYR A 189 11.33 -12.19 -0.93
CA TYR A 189 12.16 -13.16 -1.65
C TYR A 189 11.94 -14.60 -1.18
N SER A 190 11.72 -14.80 0.12
CA SER A 190 11.53 -16.15 0.68
C SER A 190 10.27 -16.82 0.14
N TRP A 191 9.18 -16.05 -0.05
CA TRP A 191 7.95 -16.54 -0.66
C TRP A 191 8.15 -16.94 -2.12
N ILE A 192 8.99 -16.20 -2.86
CA ILE A 192 9.32 -16.51 -4.25
C ILE A 192 10.15 -17.80 -4.34
N VAL A 193 11.21 -17.91 -3.53
CA VAL A 193 12.17 -19.02 -3.61
C VAL A 193 11.62 -20.33 -3.07
N TYR A 194 10.83 -20.27 -1.99
CA TYR A 194 10.39 -21.48 -1.31
C TYR A 194 8.93 -21.81 -1.63
N ALA A 195 8.00 -20.86 -1.43
CA ALA A 195 6.58 -21.16 -1.58
C ALA A 195 6.18 -21.28 -3.05
N ARG A 196 6.50 -20.27 -3.87
CA ARG A 196 6.17 -20.28 -5.31
C ARG A 196 6.92 -21.36 -6.05
N ALA A 197 8.23 -21.49 -5.83
CA ALA A 197 9.04 -22.46 -6.58
C ALA A 197 8.63 -23.91 -6.31
N ARG A 198 8.20 -24.24 -5.09
CA ARG A 198 7.81 -25.60 -4.70
C ARG A 198 6.33 -25.89 -4.94
N PHE A 199 5.45 -24.95 -4.60
CA PHE A 199 3.99 -25.18 -4.56
C PHE A 199 3.20 -24.37 -5.60
N GLY A 200 3.84 -23.49 -6.36
CA GLY A 200 3.18 -22.71 -7.41
C GLY A 200 2.23 -21.60 -6.90
N VAL A 201 2.31 -21.23 -5.62
CA VAL A 201 1.52 -20.12 -5.06
C VAL A 201 1.84 -18.81 -5.77
N ASN A 202 0.85 -17.96 -6.00
CA ASN A 202 1.11 -16.62 -6.52
C ASN A 202 1.68 -15.74 -5.42
N VAL A 203 2.65 -14.90 -5.77
CA VAL A 203 3.28 -13.97 -4.84
C VAL A 203 3.15 -12.55 -5.37
N ALA A 204 2.68 -11.65 -4.52
CA ALA A 204 2.69 -10.21 -4.74
C ALA A 204 3.43 -9.52 -3.59
N ALA A 205 3.77 -8.25 -3.79
CA ALA A 205 4.58 -7.51 -2.82
C ALA A 205 3.96 -6.14 -2.51
N GLY A 206 3.87 -5.80 -1.22
CA GLY A 206 3.66 -4.43 -0.76
C GLY A 206 4.98 -3.90 -0.22
N ILE A 207 5.61 -2.96 -0.91
CA ILE A 207 6.98 -2.54 -0.60
C ILE A 207 7.10 -1.03 -0.50
N THR A 208 8.07 -0.55 0.29
CA THR A 208 8.40 0.88 0.31
C THR A 208 8.96 1.31 -1.05
N ALA A 209 8.88 2.61 -1.35
CA ALA A 209 9.35 3.14 -2.64
C ALA A 209 10.83 2.82 -2.92
N VAL A 210 11.66 2.79 -1.87
CA VAL A 210 13.10 2.50 -1.97
C VAL A 210 13.39 1.04 -2.34
N MET A 211 12.48 0.11 -2.04
CA MET A 211 12.64 -1.32 -2.34
C MET A 211 12.13 -1.69 -3.74
N ALA A 212 11.59 -0.74 -4.51
CA ALA A 212 11.03 -0.99 -5.83
C ALA A 212 12.07 -1.59 -6.80
N ALA A 213 13.27 -1.01 -6.83
CA ALA A 213 14.38 -1.44 -7.69
C ALA A 213 14.73 -2.92 -7.48
N ASP A 214 14.77 -3.37 -6.22
CA ASP A 214 15.14 -4.74 -5.87
C ASP A 214 14.08 -5.78 -6.26
N ASN A 215 12.81 -5.36 -6.39
CA ASN A 215 11.69 -6.25 -6.71
C ASN A 215 11.35 -6.29 -8.22
N TYR A 216 11.76 -5.29 -9.00
CA TYR A 216 11.50 -5.24 -10.44
C TYR A 216 11.98 -6.47 -11.23
N PRO A 217 13.16 -7.06 -10.97
CA PRO A 217 13.60 -8.26 -11.69
C PRO A 217 12.61 -9.43 -11.54
N TYR A 218 12.05 -9.62 -10.35
CA TYR A 218 11.07 -10.69 -10.08
C TYR A 218 9.70 -10.40 -10.69
N LEU A 219 9.32 -9.12 -10.77
CA LEU A 219 8.11 -8.71 -11.49
C LEU A 219 8.26 -8.95 -13.00
N GLN A 220 9.40 -8.58 -13.58
CA GLN A 220 9.67 -8.76 -15.02
C GLN A 220 9.78 -10.23 -15.42
N SER A 221 10.30 -11.09 -14.54
CA SER A 221 10.36 -12.54 -14.77
C SER A 221 9.00 -13.25 -14.56
N GLY A 222 7.98 -12.55 -14.07
CA GLY A 222 6.68 -13.13 -13.69
C GLY A 222 6.71 -13.97 -12.41
N GLN A 223 7.80 -13.87 -11.63
CA GLN A 223 7.89 -14.47 -10.30
C GLN A 223 7.03 -13.74 -9.27
N LEU A 224 6.90 -12.42 -9.42
CA LEU A 224 5.85 -11.63 -8.78
C LEU A 224 4.73 -11.38 -9.78
N ILE A 225 3.48 -11.61 -9.37
CA ILE A 225 2.32 -11.33 -10.24
C ILE A 225 2.00 -9.82 -10.28
N GLY A 226 2.49 -9.06 -9.30
CA GLY A 226 2.25 -7.64 -9.14
C GLY A 226 2.89 -7.11 -7.85
N MET A 227 2.97 -5.79 -7.74
CA MET A 227 3.49 -5.13 -6.54
C MET A 227 2.88 -3.74 -6.36
N LEU A 228 2.70 -3.33 -5.10
CA LEU A 228 2.38 -1.97 -4.70
C LEU A 228 3.66 -1.33 -4.16
N SER A 229 4.06 -0.19 -4.70
CA SER A 229 5.30 0.48 -4.31
C SER A 229 5.03 1.86 -3.70
N GLY A 230 5.43 1.97 -2.43
CA GLY A 230 5.28 3.13 -1.57
C GLY A 230 3.87 3.66 -1.46
N LEU A 231 3.75 4.87 -0.94
CA LEU A 231 2.45 5.51 -0.75
C LEU A 231 1.65 5.68 -2.06
N LYS A 232 2.36 5.77 -3.20
CA LYS A 232 1.74 5.81 -4.53
C LYS A 232 0.98 4.52 -4.84
N GLY A 233 1.58 3.35 -4.62
CA GLY A 233 0.91 2.06 -4.83
C GLY A 233 -0.33 1.90 -3.94
N ALA A 234 -0.23 2.34 -2.68
CA ALA A 234 -1.38 2.37 -1.77
C ALA A 234 -2.52 3.25 -2.31
N ALA A 235 -2.20 4.46 -2.78
CA ALA A 235 -3.18 5.40 -3.33
C ALA A 235 -3.83 4.92 -4.64
N GLU A 236 -3.06 4.24 -5.51
CA GLU A 236 -3.59 3.58 -6.71
C GLU A 236 -4.56 2.45 -6.36
N TYR A 237 -4.21 1.64 -5.36
CA TYR A 237 -5.07 0.55 -4.92
C TYR A 237 -6.35 1.06 -4.23
N GLU A 238 -6.25 2.03 -3.32
CA GLU A 238 -7.42 2.71 -2.72
C GLU A 238 -8.38 3.24 -3.79
N LYS A 239 -7.83 3.81 -4.88
CA LYS A 239 -8.65 4.32 -5.99
C LYS A 239 -9.42 3.19 -6.69
N LEU A 240 -8.82 2.03 -6.90
CA LEU A 240 -9.52 0.87 -7.48
C LEU A 240 -10.65 0.41 -6.55
N VAL A 241 -10.38 0.29 -5.25
CA VAL A 241 -11.40 -0.10 -4.26
C VAL A 241 -12.58 0.89 -4.25
N ASP A 242 -12.29 2.20 -4.28
CA ASP A 242 -13.33 3.24 -4.34
C ASP A 242 -14.16 3.16 -5.64
N ILE A 243 -13.53 3.03 -6.81
CA ILE A 243 -14.23 2.98 -8.10
C ILE A 243 -15.20 1.79 -8.15
N PHE A 244 -14.78 0.64 -7.64
CA PHE A 244 -15.64 -0.55 -7.61
C PHE A 244 -16.71 -0.47 -6.53
N ALA A 245 -16.42 0.07 -5.34
CA ALA A 245 -17.42 0.29 -4.29
C ALA A 245 -18.54 1.27 -4.71
N MET A 246 -18.29 2.11 -5.72
CA MET A 246 -19.26 3.04 -6.30
C MET A 246 -20.18 2.43 -7.34
N ASN A 247 -19.80 1.31 -7.95
CA ASN A 247 -20.69 0.61 -8.88
C ASN A 247 -21.77 -0.07 -8.04
N LYS A 248 -22.89 0.64 -7.89
CA LYS A 248 -24.13 0.11 -7.35
C LYS A 248 -25.11 -0.09 -8.50
N ASP A 249 -25.91 -1.14 -8.42
CA ASP A 249 -27.03 -1.33 -9.35
C ASP A 249 -28.07 -0.20 -9.19
N GLU A 250 -29.08 -0.16 -10.07
CA GLU A 250 -30.17 0.84 -10.02
C GLU A 250 -30.94 0.85 -8.68
N TYR A 251 -30.77 -0.17 -7.83
CA TYR A 251 -31.41 -0.33 -6.53
C TYR A 251 -30.48 0.02 -5.36
N GLY A 252 -29.24 0.43 -5.63
CA GLY A 252 -28.27 0.82 -4.60
C GLY A 252 -27.51 -0.35 -3.96
N ASN A 253 -27.63 -1.58 -4.50
CA ASN A 253 -26.87 -2.75 -4.06
C ASN A 253 -25.48 -2.74 -4.73
N PRO A 254 -24.44 -3.34 -4.13
CA PRO A 254 -23.17 -3.57 -4.81
C PRO A 254 -23.42 -4.30 -6.13
N ASP A 255 -23.00 -3.69 -7.24
CA ASP A 255 -23.25 -4.22 -8.56
C ASP A 255 -22.50 -5.57 -8.72
N PRO A 256 -23.20 -6.67 -9.04
CA PRO A 256 -22.60 -7.99 -9.19
C PRO A 256 -21.73 -8.13 -10.45
N ARG A 257 -21.52 -7.06 -11.24
CA ARG A 257 -20.64 -7.07 -12.41
C ARG A 257 -19.29 -7.74 -12.09
N GLU A 258 -18.99 -8.81 -12.82
CA GLU A 258 -17.65 -9.38 -12.90
C GLU A 258 -16.67 -8.30 -13.35
N PHE A 259 -15.44 -8.37 -12.84
CA PHE A 259 -14.34 -7.49 -13.23
C PHE A 259 -14.24 -7.39 -14.77
N SER A 260 -14.56 -6.24 -15.36
CA SER A 260 -14.51 -6.04 -16.81
C SER A 260 -13.47 -4.98 -17.19
N LYS A 261 -12.86 -5.14 -18.38
CA LYS A 261 -11.96 -4.13 -18.97
C LYS A 261 -12.64 -2.77 -19.20
N GLU A 262 -13.97 -2.71 -19.12
CA GLU A 262 -14.76 -1.49 -19.29
C GLU A 262 -14.78 -0.64 -18.01
N ILE A 263 -14.76 -1.26 -16.81
CA ILE A 263 -14.63 -0.54 -15.53
C ILE A 263 -13.26 0.16 -15.42
N ILE A 264 -12.21 -0.45 -15.99
CA ILE A 264 -10.89 0.19 -16.12
C ILE A 264 -10.97 1.39 -17.09
N LYS A 265 -11.81 1.34 -18.12
CA LYS A 265 -12.08 2.48 -19.02
C LYS A 265 -13.02 3.54 -18.39
N GLU A 266 -13.61 3.28 -17.22
CA GLU A 266 -14.30 4.27 -16.39
C GLU A 266 -13.38 4.91 -15.34
N SER A 267 -12.12 4.47 -15.23
CA SER A 267 -11.08 5.12 -14.38
C SER A 267 -10.72 6.56 -14.78
N TRP A 268 -11.40 7.08 -15.81
CA TRP A 268 -11.36 8.45 -16.34
C TRP A 268 -12.31 9.41 -15.61
N ILE A 269 -13.00 8.99 -14.56
CA ILE A 269 -13.71 9.90 -13.67
C ILE A 269 -12.67 10.82 -13.02
N LYS A 270 -12.80 12.15 -13.20
CA LYS A 270 -11.99 13.08 -12.41
C LYS A 270 -12.42 12.86 -10.97
N LEU A 271 -11.46 12.72 -10.06
CA LEU A 271 -11.75 12.45 -8.66
C LEU A 271 -12.68 13.50 -8.02
N SER A 272 -12.71 14.74 -8.54
CA SER A 272 -13.68 15.79 -8.15
C SER A 272 -15.14 15.38 -8.33
N ASP A 273 -15.41 14.43 -9.21
CA ASP A 273 -16.73 14.03 -9.67
C ASP A 273 -17.25 12.81 -8.89
N ILE A 274 -16.43 12.29 -7.96
CA ILE A 274 -16.75 11.21 -7.02
C ILE A 274 -17.36 11.85 -5.75
N GLU A 275 -18.68 11.95 -5.70
CA GLU A 275 -19.41 12.34 -4.47
C GLU A 275 -19.36 11.19 -3.45
N ASN A 276 -19.05 11.49 -2.18
CA ASN A 276 -18.93 10.53 -1.05
C ASN A 276 -17.85 9.44 -1.19
N ARG A 277 -16.58 9.84 -1.17
CA ARG A 277 -15.42 8.93 -1.08
C ARG A 277 -15.39 8.17 0.26
N LYS A 278 -15.39 6.83 0.23
CA LYS A 278 -15.31 5.97 1.42
C LYS A 278 -13.87 5.91 1.98
N TYR A 279 -12.83 5.81 1.14
CA TYR A 279 -11.44 5.61 1.59
C TYR A 279 -10.45 6.66 1.06
N LYS A 280 -9.86 7.50 1.92
CA LYS A 280 -9.05 8.67 1.48
C LYS A 280 -7.66 8.82 2.10
N THR A 281 -7.24 7.91 2.96
CA THR A 281 -6.06 8.13 3.83
C THR A 281 -4.75 8.08 3.04
N ALA A 282 -4.52 7.04 2.22
CA ALA A 282 -3.29 6.95 1.42
C ALA A 282 -3.20 8.07 0.39
N ARG A 283 -4.34 8.40 -0.24
CA ARG A 283 -4.43 9.47 -1.25
C ARG A 283 -4.15 10.87 -0.69
N ILE A 284 -4.62 11.18 0.52
CA ILE A 284 -4.29 12.46 1.18
C ILE A 284 -2.78 12.55 1.42
N GLY A 285 -2.16 11.46 1.89
CA GLY A 285 -0.71 11.40 2.08
C GLY A 285 0.06 11.59 0.78
N MET A 286 -0.36 10.98 -0.33
CA MET A 286 0.27 11.13 -1.64
C MET A 286 0.18 12.57 -2.18
N ASN A 287 -0.94 13.25 -1.98
CA ASN A 287 -1.08 14.66 -2.35
C ASN A 287 -0.11 15.55 -1.54
N ALA A 288 -0.01 15.31 -0.23
CA ALA A 288 0.95 16.02 0.62
C ALA A 288 2.40 15.77 0.16
N GLN A 289 2.74 14.51 -0.15
CA GLN A 289 4.07 14.13 -0.65
C GLN A 289 4.37 14.83 -1.99
N THR A 290 3.44 14.82 -2.94
CA THR A 290 3.64 15.41 -4.28
C THR A 290 3.92 16.91 -4.19
N VAL A 291 3.14 17.65 -3.42
CA VAL A 291 3.36 19.09 -3.27
C VAL A 291 4.66 19.37 -2.52
N ALA A 292 5.00 18.59 -1.48
CA ALA A 292 6.29 18.72 -0.81
C ALA A 292 7.48 18.55 -1.77
N HIS A 293 7.42 17.55 -2.67
CA HIS A 293 8.47 17.34 -3.68
C HIS A 293 8.57 18.51 -4.66
N VAL A 294 7.44 19.03 -5.17
CA VAL A 294 7.42 20.21 -6.04
C VAL A 294 8.05 21.41 -5.34
N MET A 295 7.77 21.59 -4.05
CA MET A 295 8.32 22.70 -3.28
C MET A 295 9.81 22.58 -3.01
N ILE A 296 10.30 21.37 -2.71
CA ILE A 296 11.75 21.11 -2.62
C ILE A 296 12.44 21.45 -3.94
N ILE A 297 11.87 21.04 -5.08
CA ILE A 297 12.40 21.37 -6.41
C ILE A 297 12.44 22.89 -6.62
N VAL A 298 11.36 23.61 -6.30
CA VAL A 298 11.31 25.07 -6.40
C VAL A 298 12.39 25.73 -5.52
N PHE A 299 12.57 25.25 -4.27
CA PHE A 299 13.63 25.76 -3.40
C PHE A 299 15.03 25.48 -3.92
N ILE A 300 15.28 24.29 -4.47
CA ILE A 300 16.55 23.95 -5.11
C ILE A 300 16.81 24.87 -6.31
N ILE A 301 15.81 25.12 -7.16
CA ILE A 301 15.93 26.03 -8.31
C ILE A 301 16.24 27.45 -7.85
N ILE A 302 15.50 27.98 -6.86
CA ILE A 302 15.74 29.32 -6.32
C ILE A 302 17.15 29.41 -5.71
N GLY A 303 17.56 28.40 -4.94
CA GLY A 303 18.90 28.31 -4.35
C GLY A 303 20.00 28.31 -5.40
N ASN A 304 19.84 27.50 -6.46
CA ASN A 304 20.81 27.41 -7.56
C ASN A 304 20.88 28.71 -8.37
N ILE A 305 19.75 29.35 -8.68
CA ILE A 305 19.72 30.67 -9.33
C ILE A 305 20.46 31.70 -8.47
N GLY A 306 20.20 31.72 -7.15
CA GLY A 306 20.90 32.59 -6.21
C GLY A 306 22.41 32.35 -6.21
N TYR A 307 22.85 31.10 -6.21
CA TYR A 307 24.27 30.72 -6.27
C TYR A 307 24.94 31.17 -7.57
N PHE A 308 24.34 30.92 -8.74
CA PHE A 308 24.92 31.29 -10.03
C PHE A 308 24.97 32.81 -10.25
N VAL A 309 23.96 33.55 -9.79
CA VAL A 309 23.96 35.02 -9.81
C VAL A 309 25.05 35.60 -8.90
N SER A 310 25.38 34.91 -7.80
CA SER A 310 26.50 35.27 -6.92
C SER A 310 27.86 34.98 -7.56
N LYS A 311 28.02 33.79 -8.15
CA LYS A 311 29.29 33.34 -8.76
C LYS A 311 29.69 34.16 -10.00
N ASN A 312 28.73 34.56 -10.83
CA ASN A 312 29.01 35.44 -11.99
C ASN A 312 29.47 36.85 -11.57
N LYS A 313 29.23 37.28 -10.32
CA LYS A 313 29.74 38.55 -9.81
C LYS A 313 31.16 38.46 -9.29
N GLU A 314 31.57 37.34 -8.69
CA GLU A 314 32.98 37.12 -8.30
C GLU A 314 33.90 37.10 -9.53
N ASN A 315 33.47 36.51 -10.64
CA ASN A 315 34.24 36.48 -11.90
C ASN A 315 34.30 37.82 -12.66
N HIS A 316 33.57 38.85 -12.23
CA HIS A 316 33.59 40.20 -12.83
C HIS A 316 34.28 41.24 -11.93
N ILE A 317 34.79 40.84 -10.77
CA ILE A 317 35.55 41.68 -9.83
C ILE A 317 37.01 41.20 -9.71
N GLY A 318 37.38 40.14 -10.45
CA GLY A 318 38.77 39.70 -10.66
C GLY A 318 39.45 40.38 -11.83
#